data_AF-A0A5F0LMG2-F1
#
_entry.id   AF-A0A5F0LMG2-F1
#
_cell.length_a   1.000
_cell.length_b   1.000
_cell.length_c   1.000
_cell.angle_alpha   90.00
_cell.angle_beta   90.00
_cell.angle_gamma   90.00
#
_symmetry.space_group_name_H-M   'P 1'
#
loop_
_entity.id
_entity.type
_entity.pdbx_description
1 polymer ?
#
loop_
_entity_poly.entity_id
_entity_poly.type
_entity_poly.pdbx_seq_one_letter_code
_entity_poly.pdbx_strand_id
1 'polypeptide(L)'
;MFQQIYDPVNGSLFASALCAMLPLLSMFVMLGWLKISPHVSAAISLLICAVVAGFVYGMPWATVANVGVYGAVFSVLTVLWIIVNAIWLYNLTVRSGHFAVLRDSFALISDDPRIQAILIAFSFGALIEALAGAGTPVAIAGAMLVAIGLHPLKAA
;
A
#
# COMPACT_ATOMS: atom_id res chain seq x y z
N MET A 1 -20.49 2.67 22.23
CA MET A 1 -19.21 2.13 21.76
C MET A 1 -19.45 0.67 21.41
N PHE A 2 -19.17 0.24 20.18
CA PHE A 2 -19.28 -1.18 19.83
C PHE A 2 -18.14 -1.95 20.51
N GLN A 3 -18.45 -3.07 21.15
CA GLN A 3 -17.45 -4.00 21.66
C GLN A 3 -17.44 -5.22 20.75
N GLN A 4 -16.26 -5.56 20.25
CA GLN A 4 -16.09 -6.70 19.37
C GLN A 4 -16.23 -7.99 20.15
N ILE A 5 -17.13 -8.85 19.67
CA ILE A 5 -17.26 -10.24 20.11
C ILE A 5 -16.40 -11.08 19.15
N TYR A 6 -15.53 -11.92 19.69
CA TYR A 6 -14.56 -12.70 18.89
C TYR A 6 -15.15 -14.00 18.32
N ASP A 7 -16.22 -14.50 18.93
CA ASP A 7 -16.89 -15.77 18.65
C ASP A 7 -18.40 -15.63 18.34
N PRO A 8 -18.84 -14.67 17.51
CA PRO A 8 -20.26 -14.43 17.24
C PRO A 8 -20.98 -15.61 16.58
N VAL A 9 -20.23 -16.52 15.93
CA VAL A 9 -20.80 -17.71 15.28
C VAL A 9 -20.88 -18.86 16.28
N ASN A 10 -21.98 -18.93 17.03
CA ASN A 10 -22.32 -20.04 17.94
C ASN A 10 -21.21 -20.34 18.98
N GLY A 11 -20.48 -19.33 19.44
CA GLY A 11 -19.36 -19.49 20.39
C GLY A 11 -18.12 -20.18 19.80
N SER A 12 -18.09 -20.41 18.47
CA SER A 12 -16.96 -21.03 17.80
C SER A 12 -16.01 -19.97 17.23
N LEU A 13 -14.79 -19.94 17.76
CA LEU A 13 -13.71 -19.09 17.25
C LEU A 13 -13.36 -19.45 15.79
N PHE A 14 -13.34 -20.74 15.47
CA PHE A 14 -12.98 -21.21 14.12
C PHE A 14 -14.01 -20.77 13.07
N ALA A 15 -15.30 -20.95 13.35
CA ALA A 15 -16.36 -20.54 12.43
C ALA A 15 -16.38 -19.01 12.25
N SER A 16 -16.16 -18.27 13.33
CA SER A 16 -16.07 -16.80 13.29
C SER A 16 -14.86 -16.32 12.48
N ALA A 17 -13.71 -16.99 12.61
CA ALA A 17 -12.52 -16.70 11.82
C ALA A 17 -12.74 -16.94 10.32
N LEU A 18 -13.46 -18.00 9.94
CA LEU A 18 -13.80 -18.26 8.53
C LEU A 18 -14.66 -17.12 7.95
N CYS A 19 -15.64 -16.62 8.70
CA CYS A 19 -16.44 -15.47 8.28
C CYS A 19 -15.59 -14.19 8.16
N ALA A 20 -14.71 -13.92 9.12
CA ALA A 20 -13.82 -12.77 9.09
C ALA A 20 -12.83 -12.79 7.90
N MET A 21 -12.50 -13.98 7.39
CA MET A 21 -11.57 -14.13 6.26
C MET A 21 -12.23 -13.86 4.90
N LEU A 22 -13.57 -13.87 4.79
CA LEU A 22 -14.29 -13.73 3.52
C LEU A 22 -13.90 -12.48 2.70
N PRO A 23 -13.78 -11.27 3.29
CA PRO A 23 -13.37 -10.09 2.54
C PRO A 23 -11.97 -10.26 1.93
N LEU A 24 -11.02 -10.79 2.70
CA LEU A 24 -9.65 -11.01 2.24
C LEU A 24 -9.60 -12.07 1.12
N LEU A 25 -10.27 -13.21 1.32
CA LEU A 25 -10.34 -14.24 0.28
C LEU A 25 -10.95 -13.70 -1.01
N SER A 26 -12.05 -12.95 -0.91
CA SER A 26 -12.68 -12.36 -2.08
C SER A 26 -11.72 -11.47 -2.86
N MET A 27 -10.93 -10.66 -2.16
CA MET A 27 -9.94 -9.78 -2.77
C MET A 27 -8.85 -10.58 -3.49
N PHE A 28 -8.28 -11.59 -2.83
CA PHE A 28 -7.23 -12.44 -3.41
C PHE A 28 -7.72 -13.25 -4.61
N VAL A 29 -8.93 -13.82 -4.54
CA VAL A 29 -9.52 -14.57 -5.66
C VAL A 29 -9.78 -13.63 -6.84
N MET A 30 -10.29 -12.43 -6.58
CA MET A 30 -10.57 -11.46 -7.64
C MET A 30 -9.31 -10.95 -8.32
N LEU A 31 -8.25 -10.64 -7.56
CA LEU A 31 -6.97 -10.18 -8.14
C LEU A 31 -6.18 -11.32 -8.79
N GLY A 32 -5.98 -12.42 -8.06
CA GLY A 32 -5.08 -13.49 -8.47
C GLY A 32 -5.68 -14.40 -9.53
N TRP A 33 -6.92 -14.84 -9.31
CA TRP A 33 -7.56 -15.83 -10.19
C TRP A 33 -8.37 -15.17 -11.30
N LEU A 34 -9.30 -14.28 -10.93
CA LEU A 34 -10.21 -13.64 -11.88
C LEU A 34 -9.57 -12.46 -12.63
N LYS A 35 -8.41 -11.97 -12.16
CA LYS A 35 -7.67 -10.84 -12.75
C LYS A 35 -8.53 -9.59 -12.94
N ILE A 36 -9.46 -9.35 -12.02
CA ILE A 36 -10.33 -8.18 -12.01
C ILE A 36 -9.52 -6.96 -11.57
N SER A 37 -9.85 -5.79 -12.12
CA SER A 37 -9.18 -4.53 -11.79
C SER A 37 -9.16 -4.27 -10.27
N PRO A 38 -8.03 -3.82 -9.68
CA PRO A 38 -7.88 -3.66 -8.23
C PRO A 38 -8.97 -2.82 -7.57
N HIS A 39 -9.40 -1.74 -8.22
CA HIS A 39 -10.43 -0.84 -7.68
C HIS A 39 -11.79 -1.52 -7.51
N VAL A 40 -12.18 -2.37 -8.48
CA VAL A 40 -13.44 -3.12 -8.43
C VAL A 40 -13.36 -4.21 -7.36
N SER A 41 -12.25 -4.95 -7.32
CA SER A 41 -12.02 -5.99 -6.30
C SER A 41 -12.05 -5.41 -4.89
N ALA A 42 -11.40 -4.27 -4.67
CA ALA A 42 -11.44 -3.57 -3.38
C ALA A 42 -12.86 -3.12 -3.00
N ALA A 43 -13.64 -2.59 -3.95
CA ALA A 43 -15.02 -2.17 -3.70
C ALA A 43 -15.92 -3.36 -3.32
N ILE A 44 -15.77 -4.50 -4.00
CA ILE A 44 -16.56 -5.70 -3.69
C ILE A 44 -16.14 -6.29 -2.34
N SER A 45 -14.85 -6.39 -2.06
CA SER A 45 -14.36 -6.85 -0.76
C SER A 45 -14.77 -5.94 0.39
N LEU A 46 -14.85 -4.62 0.17
CA LEU A 46 -15.39 -3.68 1.16
C LEU A 46 -16.87 -3.93 1.44
N LEU A 47 -17.66 -4.21 0.39
CA LEU A 47 -19.08 -4.54 0.55
C LEU A 47 -19.25 -5.85 1.33
N ILE A 48 -18.47 -6.88 1.01
CA ILE A 48 -18.46 -8.15 1.75
C ILE A 48 -18.08 -7.91 3.21
N CYS A 49 -17.08 -7.07 3.48
CA CYS A 49 -16.69 -6.68 4.84
C CYS A 49 -17.84 -6.02 5.60
N ALA A 50 -18.55 -5.07 4.97
CA ALA A 50 -19.69 -4.39 5.58
C ALA A 50 -20.83 -5.36 5.90
N VAL A 51 -21.12 -6.31 4.99
CA VAL A 51 -22.13 -7.36 5.20
C VAL A 51 -21.74 -8.27 6.37
N VAL A 52 -20.49 -8.74 6.43
CA VAL A 52 -20.01 -9.58 7.54
C VAL A 52 -20.06 -8.81 8.87
N ALA A 53 -19.62 -7.55 8.89
CA ALA A 53 -19.64 -6.73 10.11
C ALA A 53 -21.06 -6.51 10.65
N GLY A 54 -22.01 -6.17 9.77
CA GLY A 54 -23.40 -5.91 10.17
C GLY A 54 -24.15 -7.17 10.57
N PHE A 55 -24.06 -8.24 9.77
CA PHE A 55 -24.88 -9.44 9.97
C PHE A 55 -24.24 -10.50 10.85
N VAL A 56 -22.92 -10.72 10.77
CA VAL A 56 -22.24 -11.76 11.57
C VAL A 56 -21.82 -11.18 12.92
N TYR A 57 -21.21 -10.01 12.93
CA TYR A 57 -20.69 -9.39 14.16
C TYR A 57 -21.72 -8.49 14.88
N GLY A 58 -22.92 -8.35 14.32
CA GLY A 58 -24.00 -7.54 14.92
C GLY A 58 -23.63 -6.07 15.08
N MET A 59 -22.68 -5.57 14.30
CA MET A 59 -22.19 -4.21 14.41
C MET A 59 -23.25 -3.23 13.90
N PRO A 60 -23.62 -2.18 14.67
CA PRO A 60 -24.61 -1.21 14.20
C PRO A 60 -24.19 -0.59 12.87
N TRP A 61 -25.10 -0.53 11.89
CA TRP A 61 -24.80 -0.04 10.53
C TRP A 61 -24.22 1.38 10.51
N ALA A 62 -24.62 2.24 11.47
CA ALA A 62 -24.03 3.56 11.66
C ALA A 62 -22.52 3.47 12.00
N THR A 63 -22.12 2.53 12.84
CA THR A 63 -20.71 2.30 13.20
C THR A 63 -19.93 1.69 12.03
N VAL A 64 -20.54 0.76 11.29
CA VAL A 64 -19.93 0.16 10.08
C VAL A 64 -19.61 1.24 9.05
N ALA A 65 -20.57 2.11 8.75
CA ALA A 65 -20.37 3.22 7.81
C ALA A 65 -19.32 4.21 8.33
N ASN A 66 -19.36 4.56 9.62
CA ASN A 66 -18.42 5.51 10.21
C ASN A 66 -16.97 5.00 10.16
N VAL A 67 -16.73 3.73 10.53
CA VAL A 67 -15.39 3.11 10.43
C VAL A 67 -14.94 2.98 8.96
N GLY A 68 -15.86 2.66 8.05
CA GLY A 68 -15.57 2.62 6.61
C GLY A 68 -15.10 3.98 6.07
N VAL A 69 -15.81 5.06 6.39
CA VAL A 69 -15.42 6.42 6.00
C VAL A 69 -14.12 6.83 6.68
N TYR A 70 -13.96 6.54 7.97
CA TYR A 70 -12.73 6.81 8.71
C TYR A 70 -11.53 6.14 8.05
N GLY A 71 -11.63 4.85 7.70
CA GLY A 71 -10.57 4.12 7.00
C GLY A 71 -10.24 4.75 5.64
N ALA A 72 -11.26 5.11 4.86
CA ALA A 72 -11.06 5.75 3.55
C ALA A 72 -10.35 7.11 3.69
N VAL A 73 -10.79 7.97 4.60
CA VAL A 73 -10.18 9.28 4.86
C VAL A 73 -8.76 9.12 5.38
N PHE A 74 -8.54 8.21 6.33
CA PHE A 74 -7.22 7.93 6.89
C PHE A 74 -6.24 7.49 5.81
N SER A 75 -6.63 6.55 4.95
CA SER A 75 -5.78 6.07 3.85
C SER A 75 -5.48 7.18 2.84
N VAL A 76 -6.48 7.95 2.42
CA VAL A 76 -6.30 9.05 1.46
C VAL A 76 -5.36 10.12 2.03
N LEU A 77 -5.59 10.57 3.27
CA LEU A 77 -4.73 11.57 3.90
C LEU A 77 -3.29 11.06 4.06
N THR A 78 -3.12 9.81 4.49
CA THR A 78 -1.79 9.20 4.66
C THR A 78 -1.04 9.14 3.33
N VAL A 79 -1.67 8.66 2.26
CA VAL A 79 -1.05 8.57 0.93
C VAL A 79 -0.73 9.96 0.38
N LEU A 80 -1.65 10.91 0.48
CA LEU A 80 -1.41 12.29 0.05
C LEU A 80 -0.25 12.93 0.82
N TRP A 81 -0.18 12.71 2.13
CA TRP A 81 0.91 13.23 2.96
C TRP A 81 2.26 12.69 2.52
N ILE A 82 2.36 11.38 2.21
CA ILE A 82 3.59 10.76 1.70
C ILE A 82 3.99 11.38 0.36
N ILE A 83 3.08 11.45 -0.60
CA ILE A 83 3.37 11.94 -1.96
C ILE A 83 3.80 13.41 -1.94
N VAL A 84 3.09 14.26 -1.19
CA VAL A 84 3.42 15.69 -1.08
C VAL A 84 4.82 15.89 -0.51
N ASN A 85 5.16 15.19 0.58
CA ASN A 85 6.50 15.27 1.18
C ASN A 85 7.57 14.71 0.26
N ALA A 86 7.30 13.62 -0.46
CA ALA A 86 8.23 13.04 -1.42
C ALA A 86 8.54 13.99 -2.59
N ILE A 87 7.51 14.61 -3.19
CA ILE A 87 7.70 15.60 -4.26
C ILE A 87 8.42 16.84 -3.74
N TRP A 88 8.10 17.30 -2.53
CA TRP A 88 8.79 18.41 -1.90
C TRP A 88 10.28 18.11 -1.68
N LEU A 89 10.60 16.94 -1.14
CA LEU A 89 11.98 16.49 -0.94
C LEU A 89 12.73 16.33 -2.26
N TYR A 90 12.08 15.80 -3.30
CA TYR A 90 12.65 15.72 -4.65
C TYR A 90 12.98 17.12 -5.20
N ASN A 91 12.07 18.08 -5.09
CA ASN A 91 12.33 19.45 -5.53
C ASN A 91 13.46 20.11 -4.73
N LEU A 92 13.56 19.79 -3.43
CA LEU A 92 14.62 20.29 -2.57
C LEU A 92 15.99 19.72 -2.97
N THR A 93 16.11 18.42 -3.26
CA THR A 93 17.36 17.80 -3.72
C THR A 93 17.79 18.27 -5.11
N VAL A 94 16.83 18.54 -6.00
CA VAL A 94 17.10 19.15 -7.31
C VAL A 94 17.64 20.57 -7.15
N ARG A 95 16.98 21.42 -6.33
CA ARG A 95 17.42 22.81 -6.12
C ARG A 95 18.72 22.93 -5.34
N SER A 96 19.02 22.01 -4.42
CA SER A 96 20.23 22.03 -3.61
C SER A 96 21.47 21.47 -4.33
N GLY A 97 21.34 21.02 -5.58
CA GLY A 97 22.43 20.42 -6.36
C GLY A 97 22.89 19.04 -5.86
N HIS A 98 22.32 18.53 -4.76
CA HIS A 98 22.66 17.22 -4.20
C HIS A 98 22.17 16.06 -5.08
N PHE A 99 21.30 16.34 -6.04
CA PHE A 99 20.94 15.40 -7.09
C PHE A 99 22.17 14.89 -7.87
N ALA A 100 23.13 15.77 -8.16
CA ALA A 100 24.37 15.39 -8.82
C ALA A 100 25.21 14.45 -7.93
N VAL A 101 25.28 14.73 -6.63
CA VAL A 101 26.00 13.88 -5.66
C VAL A 101 25.40 12.48 -5.56
N LEU A 102 24.06 12.37 -5.61
CA LEU A 102 23.38 11.08 -5.58
C LEU A 102 23.70 10.26 -6.84
N ARG A 103 23.60 10.89 -8.02
CA ARG A 103 23.94 10.27 -9.31
C ARG A 103 25.41 9.86 -9.38
N ASP A 104 26.31 10.71 -8.92
CA ASP A 104 27.74 10.47 -8.96
C ASP A 104 28.13 9.34 -7.98
N SER A 105 27.42 9.20 -6.85
CA SER A 105 27.58 8.08 -5.90
C SER A 105 27.12 6.75 -6.49
N PHE A 106 26.08 6.72 -7.33
CA PHE A 106 25.65 5.51 -8.05
C PHE A 106 26.55 5.19 -9.25
N ALA A 107 27.06 6.21 -9.95
CA ALA A 107 28.04 6.04 -11.03
C ALA A 107 29.34 5.38 -10.54
N LEU A 108 29.72 5.58 -9.27
CA LEU A 108 30.86 4.92 -8.63
C LEU A 108 30.73 3.38 -8.54
N ILE A 109 29.51 2.84 -8.57
CA ILE A 109 29.26 1.39 -8.45
C ILE A 109 29.30 0.72 -9.83
N SER A 110 28.64 1.32 -10.82
CA SER A 110 28.58 0.82 -12.19
C SER A 110 28.11 1.90 -13.15
N ASP A 111 28.70 1.97 -14.33
CA ASP A 111 28.25 2.86 -15.42
C ASP A 111 26.99 2.35 -16.14
N ASP A 112 26.58 1.08 -15.92
CA ASP A 112 25.38 0.53 -16.56
C ASP A 112 24.10 0.90 -15.77
N PRO A 113 23.19 1.70 -16.36
CA PRO A 113 21.95 2.12 -15.70
C PRO A 113 21.02 0.94 -15.35
N ARG A 114 21.20 -0.22 -16.00
CA ARG A 114 20.44 -1.45 -15.67
C ARG A 114 20.88 -2.03 -14.33
N ILE A 115 22.19 -2.06 -14.08
CA ILE A 115 22.76 -2.57 -12.83
C ILE A 115 22.40 -1.63 -11.67
N GLN A 116 22.48 -0.31 -11.90
CA GLN A 116 22.03 0.68 -10.93
C GLN A 116 20.54 0.53 -10.60
N ALA A 117 19.70 0.33 -11.63
CA ALA A 117 18.27 0.16 -11.42
C ALA A 117 17.94 -1.08 -10.58
N ILE A 118 18.62 -2.21 -10.84
CA ILE A 118 18.46 -3.43 -10.05
C ILE A 118 18.90 -3.20 -8.60
N LEU A 119 20.05 -2.54 -8.39
CA LEU A 119 20.55 -2.24 -7.05
C LEU A 119 19.57 -1.39 -6.25
N ILE A 120 19.03 -0.32 -6.85
CA ILE A 120 18.05 0.56 -6.19
C ILE A 120 16.74 -0.19 -5.94
N ALA A 121 16.18 -0.84 -6.96
CA ALA A 121 14.90 -1.54 -6.84
C ALA A 121 14.97 -2.69 -5.82
N PHE A 122 16.09 -3.41 -5.77
CA PHE A 122 16.26 -4.56 -4.87
C PHE A 122 16.76 -4.15 -3.48
N SER A 123 17.91 -3.51 -3.37
CA SER A 123 18.55 -3.23 -2.07
C SER A 123 17.85 -2.11 -1.31
N PHE A 124 17.52 -0.99 -1.98
CA PHE A 124 16.77 0.08 -1.34
C PHE A 124 15.29 -0.28 -1.19
N GLY A 125 14.69 -0.96 -2.18
CA GLY A 125 13.33 -1.47 -2.06
C GLY A 125 13.16 -2.38 -0.83
N ALA A 126 14.04 -3.37 -0.65
CA ALA A 126 14.00 -4.26 0.50
C ALA A 126 14.30 -3.54 1.84
N LEU A 127 15.28 -2.62 1.86
CA LEU A 127 15.62 -1.83 3.05
C LEU A 127 14.44 -0.97 3.49
N ILE A 128 13.79 -0.26 2.56
CA ILE A 128 12.65 0.60 2.87
C ILE A 128 11.41 -0.24 3.19
N GLU A 129 11.22 -1.43 2.61
CA GLU A 129 10.12 -2.35 2.99
C GLU A 129 10.28 -2.79 4.45
N ALA A 130 11.50 -3.09 4.88
CA ALA A 130 11.79 -3.45 6.26
C ALA A 130 11.58 -2.28 7.26
N LEU A 131 11.73 -1.03 6.82
CA LEU A 131 11.62 0.17 7.67
C LEU A 131 10.22 0.79 7.68
N ALA A 132 9.53 0.84 6.55
CA ALA A 132 8.30 1.58 6.36
C ALA A 132 7.07 0.69 6.14
N GLY A 133 7.24 -0.48 5.52
CA GLY A 133 6.15 -1.37 5.09
C GLY A 133 5.14 -0.71 4.14
N ALA A 134 4.19 -1.52 3.65
CA ALA A 134 2.96 -1.07 2.99
C ALA A 134 3.12 -0.20 1.72
N GLY A 135 3.90 -0.66 0.74
CA GLY A 135 3.95 -0.05 -0.61
C GLY A 135 4.70 1.29 -0.72
N THR A 136 5.02 1.92 0.41
CA THR A 136 5.97 3.04 0.54
C THR A 136 7.32 2.81 -0.17
N PRO A 137 7.90 1.59 -0.18
CA PRO A 137 9.20 1.36 -0.82
C PRO A 137 9.16 1.55 -2.32
N VAL A 138 8.04 1.19 -2.97
CA VAL A 138 7.88 1.34 -4.42
C VAL A 138 7.89 2.82 -4.80
N ALA A 139 7.24 3.69 -4.01
CA ALA A 139 7.22 5.12 -4.27
C ALA A 139 8.62 5.76 -4.15
N ILE A 140 9.39 5.37 -3.12
CA ILE A 140 10.73 5.92 -2.88
C ILE A 140 11.73 5.35 -3.89
N ALA A 141 11.74 4.04 -4.12
CA ALA A 141 12.60 3.40 -5.11
C ALA A 141 12.31 3.93 -6.52
N GLY A 142 11.02 4.09 -6.89
CA GLY A 142 10.61 4.70 -8.16
C GLY A 142 11.13 6.14 -8.32
N ALA A 143 11.04 6.96 -7.28
CA ALA A 143 11.60 8.32 -7.30
C ALA A 143 13.13 8.32 -7.47
N MET A 144 13.83 7.38 -6.84
CA MET A 144 15.28 7.22 -7.01
C MET A 144 15.66 6.71 -8.41
N LEU A 145 14.87 5.81 -8.99
CA LEU A 145 15.05 5.33 -10.36
C LEU A 145 14.87 6.47 -11.39
N VAL A 146 13.84 7.30 -11.20
CA VAL A 146 13.65 8.52 -12.01
C VAL A 146 14.82 9.48 -11.80
N ALA A 147 15.34 9.58 -10.57
CA ALA A 147 16.49 10.42 -10.26
C ALA A 147 17.80 9.98 -10.95
N ILE A 148 18.00 8.69 -11.24
CA ILE A 148 19.16 8.25 -12.02
C ILE A 148 18.94 8.31 -13.54
N GLY A 149 17.78 8.79 -14.00
CA GLY A 149 17.47 9.01 -15.41
C GLY A 149 16.66 7.92 -16.09
N LEU A 150 16.07 6.96 -15.34
CA LEU A 150 15.10 6.04 -15.93
C LEU A 150 13.81 6.78 -16.31
N HIS A 151 13.25 6.37 -17.44
CA HIS A 151 11.96 6.88 -17.89
C HIS A 151 10.86 6.54 -16.85
N PRO A 152 9.96 7.47 -16.49
CA PRO A 152 8.99 7.27 -15.41
C PRO A 152 8.14 6.00 -15.53
N LEU A 153 7.74 5.65 -16.75
CA LEU A 153 6.97 4.42 -17.03
C LEU A 153 7.76 3.12 -16.81
N LYS A 154 9.10 3.17 -16.79
CA LYS A 154 9.96 2.02 -16.49
C LYS A 154 10.35 1.97 -15.01
N ALA A 155 10.13 3.06 -14.28
CA ALA A 155 10.49 3.21 -12.87
C ALA A 155 9.32 2.93 -11.92
N ALA A 156 8.08 3.01 -12.42
CA ALA A 156 6.85 2.64 -11.73
C ALA A 156 6.49 1.17 -11.96
#